data_AF-A0A2K9PW46-F1
#
_entry.id   AF-A0A2K9PW46-F1
#
_cell.length_a   1.000
_cell.length_b   1.000
_cell.length_c   1.000
_cell.angle_alpha   90.00
_cell.angle_beta   90.00
_cell.angle_gamma   90.00
#
_symmetry.space_group_name_H-M   'P 1'
#
loop_
_entity.id
_entity.type
_entity.pdbx_description
1 polymer ?
#
loop_
_entity_poly.entity_id
_entity_poly.type
_entity_poly.pdbx_seq_one_letter_code
_entity_poly.pdbx_strand_id
1 'polypeptide(L)'
;MHKKNNKMRFILSIFFLFGTLSYSYSQGLFFNNIDESQWVLADFDSLKTFEQKGIGLYKLRIEKASIKSPVFIWTFNEKIQIKYYDPTTKSETLINQFKYEVIEEKIKKLRIYLDSSENHYFDYDVGIISTGSYVGLYKRKKKK
;
A
#
# COMPACT_ATOMS: atom_id res chain seq x y z
N MET A 1 9.16 16.41 -50.35
CA MET A 1 10.10 15.75 -49.41
C MET A 1 9.51 15.82 -47.99
N HIS A 2 8.58 14.92 -47.62
CA HIS A 2 7.95 14.88 -46.29
C HIS A 2 8.27 13.54 -45.61
N LYS A 3 9.39 13.46 -44.89
CA LYS A 3 9.83 12.21 -44.23
C LYS A 3 10.30 12.42 -42.77
N LYS A 4 9.78 13.43 -42.08
CA LYS A 4 10.24 13.81 -40.73
C LYS A 4 9.24 13.53 -39.58
N ASN A 5 7.97 13.23 -39.84
CA ASN A 5 6.94 13.11 -38.79
C ASN A 5 6.71 11.68 -38.23
N ASN A 6 7.21 10.62 -38.89
CA ASN A 6 6.95 9.24 -38.42
C ASN A 6 7.86 8.79 -37.26
N LYS A 7 9.09 9.31 -37.16
CA LYS A 7 10.02 8.94 -36.08
C LYS A 7 9.56 9.47 -34.71
N MET A 8 9.04 10.69 -34.65
CA MET A 8 8.59 11.31 -33.39
C MET A 8 7.34 10.61 -32.81
N ARG A 9 6.42 10.18 -33.69
CA ARG A 9 5.24 9.38 -33.31
C ARG A 9 5.65 8.01 -32.74
N PHE A 10 6.63 7.35 -33.37
CA PHE A 10 7.12 6.05 -32.92
C PHE A 10 7.80 6.12 -31.53
N ILE A 11 8.60 7.17 -31.28
CA ILE A 11 9.24 7.39 -29.98
C ILE A 11 8.19 7.67 -28.88
N LEU A 12 7.15 8.45 -29.18
CA LEU A 12 6.04 8.66 -28.24
C LEU A 12 5.29 7.37 -27.91
N SER A 13 5.02 6.53 -28.93
CA SER A 13 4.35 5.24 -28.73
C SER A 13 5.16 4.30 -27.84
N ILE A 14 6.49 4.26 -28.00
CA ILE A 14 7.39 3.48 -27.15
C ILE A 14 7.37 4.01 -25.71
N PHE A 15 7.42 5.32 -25.50
CA PHE A 15 7.35 5.92 -24.16
C PHE A 15 6.03 5.57 -23.43
N PHE A 16 4.90 5.58 -24.16
CA PHE A 16 3.61 5.17 -23.61
C PHE A 16 3.56 3.67 -23.25
N LEU A 17 4.22 2.81 -24.04
CA LEU A 17 4.28 1.37 -23.77
C LEU A 17 5.16 1.04 -22.54
N PHE A 18 6.29 1.71 -22.36
CA PHE A 18 7.14 1.49 -21.18
C PHE A 18 6.51 2.09 -19.90
N GLY A 19 5.80 3.20 -20.00
CA GLY A 19 5.12 3.83 -18.86
C GLY A 19 4.03 2.95 -18.25
N THR A 20 3.25 2.24 -19.06
CA THR A 20 2.15 1.38 -18.57
C THR A 20 2.63 0.08 -17.94
N LEU A 21 3.68 -0.55 -18.51
CA LEU A 21 4.25 -1.80 -17.98
C LEU A 21 4.88 -1.62 -16.59
N SER A 22 5.50 -0.46 -16.36
CA SER A 22 6.17 -0.13 -15.10
C SER A 22 5.20 -0.07 -13.91
N TYR A 23 3.96 0.40 -14.15
CA TYR A 23 2.96 0.57 -13.10
C TYR A 23 2.41 -0.77 -12.60
N SER A 24 2.09 -1.69 -13.53
CA SER A 24 1.60 -3.04 -13.18
C SER A 24 2.68 -3.88 -12.49
N TYR A 25 3.94 -3.78 -12.91
CA TYR A 25 5.03 -4.52 -12.26
C TYR A 25 5.24 -4.06 -10.82
N SER A 26 5.18 -2.75 -10.57
CA SER A 26 5.30 -2.21 -9.23
C SER A 26 4.23 -2.80 -8.32
N GLN A 27 2.95 -2.75 -8.70
CA GLN A 27 1.83 -3.28 -7.90
C GLN A 27 2.05 -4.76 -7.51
N GLY A 28 2.58 -5.56 -8.44
CA GLY A 28 2.97 -6.94 -8.17
C GLY A 28 3.94 -7.07 -7.00
N LEU A 29 4.97 -6.24 -6.92
CA LEU A 29 6.01 -6.31 -5.88
C LEU A 29 5.48 -6.06 -4.47
N PHE A 30 4.46 -5.21 -4.29
CA PHE A 30 3.84 -5.03 -2.97
C PHE A 30 3.17 -6.32 -2.51
N PHE A 31 2.25 -6.85 -3.31
CA PHE A 31 1.50 -8.05 -2.95
C PHE A 31 2.37 -9.29 -2.87
N ASN A 32 3.46 -9.35 -3.63
CA ASN A 32 4.40 -10.47 -3.59
C ASN A 32 5.29 -10.48 -2.34
N ASN A 33 5.37 -9.37 -1.59
CA ASN A 33 6.24 -9.25 -0.40
C ASN A 33 5.49 -8.62 0.79
N ILE A 34 4.16 -8.64 0.75
CA ILE A 34 3.34 -7.90 1.72
C ILE A 34 3.48 -8.52 3.12
N ASP A 35 3.60 -9.84 3.18
CA ASP A 35 3.74 -10.70 4.35
C ASP A 35 5.15 -10.77 4.90
N GLU A 36 6.15 -10.60 4.06
CA GLU A 36 7.55 -10.53 4.48
C GLU A 36 7.96 -9.14 4.99
N SER A 37 7.07 -8.14 4.91
CA SER A 37 7.40 -6.74 5.17
C SER A 37 6.61 -6.12 6.32
N GLN A 38 7.28 -5.28 7.10
CA GLN A 38 6.63 -4.36 8.04
C GLN A 38 6.46 -2.99 7.41
N TRP A 39 5.33 -2.36 7.70
CA TRP A 39 4.95 -1.06 7.13
C TRP A 39 4.67 -0.06 8.25
N VAL A 40 4.93 1.21 8.02
CA VAL A 40 4.73 2.29 9.00
C VAL A 40 3.81 3.33 8.39
N LEU A 41 2.87 3.86 9.19
CA LEU A 41 2.04 4.99 8.76
C LEU A 41 2.90 6.18 8.33
N ALA A 42 2.59 6.70 7.16
CA ALA A 42 3.26 7.88 6.59
C ALA A 42 2.99 9.16 7.38
N ASP A 43 1.83 9.24 8.02
CA ASP A 43 1.35 10.40 8.75
C ASP A 43 0.68 9.94 10.05
N PHE A 44 1.15 10.46 11.19
CA PHE A 44 0.63 10.10 12.51
C PHE A 44 -0.80 10.61 12.74
N ASP A 45 -1.17 11.73 12.10
CA ASP A 45 -2.51 12.32 12.18
C ASP A 45 -3.56 11.48 11.43
N SER A 46 -3.11 10.48 10.65
CA SER A 46 -3.98 9.50 9.97
C SER A 46 -4.58 8.43 10.90
N LEU A 47 -4.30 8.51 12.21
CA LEU A 47 -4.66 7.58 13.29
C LEU A 47 -6.15 7.17 13.38
N LYS A 48 -7.07 7.91 12.75
CA LYS A 48 -8.47 7.47 12.53
C LYS A 48 -8.54 6.47 11.39
N THR A 49 -7.95 5.31 11.65
CA THR A 49 -7.56 4.34 10.64
C THR A 49 -8.80 3.68 10.01
N PHE A 50 -8.81 3.55 8.67
CA PHE A 50 -9.86 3.02 7.76
C PHE A 50 -11.02 3.93 7.34
N GLU A 51 -11.35 4.98 8.10
CA GLU A 51 -12.39 5.92 7.65
C GLU A 51 -11.88 6.92 6.62
N GLN A 52 -10.57 7.18 6.62
CA GLN A 52 -9.93 8.14 5.71
C GLN A 52 -9.95 7.68 4.25
N LYS A 53 -9.90 8.65 3.34
CA LYS A 53 -9.96 8.42 1.88
C LYS A 53 -8.74 7.64 1.35
N GLY A 54 -7.62 7.67 2.05
CA GLY A 54 -6.47 6.84 1.76
C GLY A 54 -5.50 6.73 2.93
N ILE A 55 -4.67 5.69 2.90
CA ILE A 55 -3.68 5.37 3.93
C ILE A 55 -2.32 5.25 3.25
N GLY A 56 -1.35 6.04 3.68
CA GLY A 56 0.03 5.97 3.22
C GLY A 56 0.86 5.06 4.12
N LEU A 57 1.61 4.14 3.53
CA LEU A 57 2.45 3.16 4.21
C LEU A 57 3.87 3.18 3.65
N TYR A 58 4.87 3.38 4.52
CA TYR A 58 6.28 3.21 4.17
C TYR A 58 6.78 1.85 4.64
N LYS A 59 7.58 1.17 3.82
CA LYS A 59 8.26 -0.06 4.25
C LYS A 59 9.26 0.29 5.35
N LEU A 60 9.18 -0.39 6.49
CA LEU A 60 10.16 -0.28 7.56
C LEU A 60 11.48 -0.88 7.09
N ARG A 61 12.49 -0.02 6.88
CA ARG A 61 13.82 -0.43 6.39
C ARG A 61 14.91 -0.40 7.45
N ILE A 62 14.64 0.27 8.57
CA ILE A 62 15.56 0.33 9.71
C ILE A 62 15.14 -0.70 10.74
N GLU A 63 16.11 -1.20 11.51
CA GLU A 63 15.81 -2.04 12.66
C GLU A 63 14.92 -1.30 13.65
N LYS A 64 13.94 -2.00 14.25
CA LYS A 64 13.00 -1.40 15.22
C LYS A 64 13.71 -0.68 16.36
N ALA A 65 14.82 -1.24 16.84
CA ALA A 65 15.61 -0.66 17.92
C ALA A 65 16.26 0.70 17.56
N SER A 66 16.33 1.04 16.26
CA SER A 66 16.86 2.31 15.75
C SER A 66 15.78 3.38 15.56
N ILE A 67 14.50 3.04 15.75
CA ILE A 67 13.39 3.99 15.66
C ILE A 67 13.46 4.94 16.85
N LYS A 68 13.38 6.25 16.59
CA LYS A 68 13.52 7.31 17.61
C LYS A 68 12.20 7.98 17.99
N SER A 69 11.15 7.79 17.20
CA SER A 69 9.83 8.37 17.42
C SER A 69 8.78 7.28 17.52
N PRO A 70 7.67 7.48 18.24
CA PRO A 70 6.56 6.57 18.21
C PRO A 70 6.07 6.32 16.78
N VAL A 71 5.70 5.08 16.47
CA VAL A 71 5.22 4.67 15.14
C VAL A 71 4.11 3.64 15.24
N PHE A 72 3.18 3.64 14.27
CA PHE A 72 2.26 2.52 14.08
C PHE A 72 2.82 1.58 13.02
N ILE A 73 3.11 0.36 13.43
CA ILE A 73 3.63 -0.71 12.59
C ILE A 73 2.47 -1.59 12.14
N TRP A 74 2.34 -1.72 10.84
CA TRP A 74 1.43 -2.61 10.14
C TRP A 74 2.20 -3.85 9.69
N THR A 75 1.66 -5.02 10.01
CA THR A 75 2.20 -6.32 9.55
C THR A 75 1.06 -7.09 8.90
N PHE A 76 1.31 -7.68 7.72
CA PHE A 76 0.30 -8.36 6.92
C PHE A 76 0.56 -9.86 6.88
N ASN A 77 0.11 -10.64 7.85
CA ASN A 77 0.30 -12.10 7.82
C ASN A 77 -1.02 -12.79 7.46
N GLU A 78 -1.51 -13.71 8.29
CA GLU A 78 -2.89 -14.22 8.19
C GLU A 78 -3.95 -13.12 8.39
N LYS A 79 -3.56 -12.06 9.13
CA LYS A 79 -4.37 -10.88 9.44
C LYS A 79 -3.48 -9.64 9.41
N ILE A 80 -4.08 -8.48 9.16
CA ILE A 80 -3.41 -7.19 9.34
C ILE A 80 -3.35 -6.93 10.84
N GLN A 81 -2.14 -6.75 11.38
CA GLN A 81 -1.92 -6.31 12.75
C GLN A 81 -1.39 -4.89 12.76
N ILE A 82 -2.04 -4.02 13.52
CA ILE A 82 -1.60 -2.66 13.77
C ILE A 82 -1.09 -2.59 15.20
N LYS A 83 0.20 -2.31 15.37
CA LYS A 83 0.85 -2.19 16.66
C LYS A 83 1.42 -0.79 16.84
N TYR A 84 1.27 -0.23 18.02
CA TYR A 84 1.96 0.99 18.43
C TYR A 84 3.32 0.59 19.02
N TYR A 85 4.39 1.18 18.50
CA TYR A 85 5.74 1.02 19.03
C TYR A 85 6.16 2.29 19.76
N ASP A 86 6.49 2.16 21.05
CA ASP A 86 7.11 3.22 21.83
C ASP A 86 8.64 3.01 21.89
N PRO A 87 9.44 3.89 21.27
CA PRO A 87 10.90 3.76 21.27
C PRO A 87 11.52 3.98 22.65
N THR A 88 10.82 4.66 23.56
CA THR A 88 11.31 4.98 24.92
C THR A 88 11.38 3.73 25.77
N THR A 89 10.30 2.94 25.74
CA THR A 89 10.17 1.67 26.47
C THR A 89 10.59 0.46 25.64
N LYS A 90 10.86 0.66 24.34
CA LYS A 90 11.10 -0.40 23.34
C LYS A 90 10.00 -1.46 23.32
N SER A 91 8.76 -1.05 23.58
CA SER A 91 7.61 -1.94 23.70
C SER A 91 6.63 -1.80 22.53
N GLU A 92 5.93 -2.90 22.21
CA GLU A 92 4.85 -2.93 21.22
C GLU A 92 3.52 -3.18 21.91
N THR A 93 2.51 -2.39 21.59
CA THR A 93 1.12 -2.61 22.02
C THR A 93 0.26 -2.92 20.80
N LEU A 94 -0.47 -4.04 20.81
CA LEU A 94 -1.45 -4.34 19.76
C LEU A 94 -2.62 -3.36 19.87
N ILE A 95 -2.85 -2.60 18.82
CA ILE A 95 -3.94 -1.61 18.74
C ILE A 95 -5.16 -2.23 18.08
N ASN A 96 -4.96 -2.93 16.98
CA ASN A 96 -6.06 -3.56 16.25
C ASN A 96 -5.59 -4.70 15.35
N GLN A 97 -6.54 -5.54 14.95
CA GLN A 97 -6.30 -6.66 14.07
C GLN A 97 -7.50 -6.90 13.14
N PHE A 98 -7.23 -7.03 11.84
CA PHE A 98 -8.26 -7.16 10.81
C PHE A 98 -8.01 -8.38 9.93
N LYS A 99 -9.09 -9.05 9.54
CA LYS A 99 -9.04 -9.96 8.40
C LYS A 99 -8.89 -9.14 7.12
N TYR A 100 -8.17 -9.68 6.15
CA TYR A 100 -8.05 -9.08 4.84
C TYR A 100 -8.00 -10.16 3.77
N GLU A 101 -8.32 -9.77 2.54
CA GLU A 101 -8.13 -10.61 1.37
C GLU A 101 -7.51 -9.79 0.24
N VAL A 102 -6.67 -10.46 -0.56
CA VAL A 102 -6.16 -9.90 -1.81
C VAL A 102 -7.11 -10.36 -2.91
N ILE A 103 -7.84 -9.42 -3.51
CA ILE A 103 -8.74 -9.73 -4.62
C ILE A 103 -7.93 -9.64 -5.91
N GLU A 104 -7.55 -10.81 -6.43
CA GLU A 104 -6.79 -10.98 -7.67
C GLU A 104 -7.69 -10.81 -8.90
N GLU A 105 -8.21 -9.61 -9.11
CA GLU A 105 -8.76 -9.20 -10.41
C GLU A 105 -7.66 -8.63 -11.32
N LYS A 106 -8.00 -8.12 -12.52
CA LYS A 106 -7.08 -7.42 -13.45
C LYS A 106 -6.25 -6.29 -12.81
N ILE A 107 -6.65 -5.82 -11.62
CA ILE A 107 -5.95 -4.87 -10.77
C ILE A 107 -5.96 -5.51 -9.37
N LYS A 108 -4.78 -5.80 -8.79
CA LYS A 108 -4.69 -6.38 -7.45
C LYS A 108 -5.27 -5.39 -6.43
N LYS A 109 -6.30 -5.80 -5.70
CA LYS A 109 -6.99 -4.99 -4.68
C LYS A 109 -6.81 -5.60 -3.29
N LEU A 110 -6.93 -4.76 -2.27
CA LEU A 110 -6.90 -5.18 -0.88
C LEU A 110 -8.28 -4.91 -0.26
N ARG A 111 -8.97 -5.96 0.19
CA ARG A 111 -10.19 -5.80 1.00
C ARG A 111 -9.84 -6.02 2.46
N ILE A 112 -10.32 -5.13 3.32
CA ILE A 112 -10.10 -5.19 4.77
C ILE A 112 -11.46 -5.24 5.45
N TYR A 113 -11.66 -6.30 6.23
CA TYR A 113 -12.89 -6.55 6.98
C TYR A 113 -12.80 -5.87 8.34
N LEU A 114 -13.76 -5.02 8.67
CA LEU A 114 -13.80 -4.21 9.89
C LEU A 114 -14.40 -4.95 11.08
N ASP A 115 -15.08 -6.07 10.83
CA ASP A 115 -15.66 -6.93 11.85
C ASP A 115 -15.46 -8.41 11.50
N SER A 116 -15.72 -9.26 12.50
CA SER A 116 -15.59 -10.71 12.38
C SER A 116 -16.67 -11.35 11.51
N SER A 117 -17.77 -10.65 11.23
CA SER A 117 -18.89 -11.15 10.44
C SER A 117 -18.65 -11.05 8.93
N GLU A 118 -17.57 -10.39 8.52
CA GLU A 118 -17.16 -10.17 7.13
C GLU A 118 -18.19 -9.38 6.28
N ASN A 119 -19.23 -8.85 6.90
CA ASN A 119 -20.27 -8.07 6.24
C ASN A 119 -19.89 -6.59 6.08
N HIS A 120 -19.01 -6.08 6.94
CA HIS A 120 -18.48 -4.72 6.82
C HIS A 120 -17.02 -4.74 6.39
N TYR A 121 -16.78 -4.26 5.18
CA TYR A 121 -15.44 -4.18 4.62
C TYR A 121 -15.24 -2.89 3.82
N PHE A 122 -13.96 -2.55 3.64
CA PHE A 122 -13.52 -1.54 2.69
C PHE A 122 -12.58 -2.14 1.66
N ASP A 123 -12.83 -1.81 0.39
CA ASP A 123 -11.97 -2.15 -0.72
C ASP A 123 -11.00 -1.00 -0.98
N TYR A 124 -9.72 -1.32 -1.08
CA TYR A 124 -8.63 -0.40 -1.36
C TYR A 124 -7.96 -0.74 -2.69
N ASP A 125 -7.83 0.28 -3.54
CA ASP A 125 -6.92 0.24 -4.67
C ASP A 125 -5.50 0.51 -4.16
N VAL A 126 -4.54 -0.34 -4.51
CA VAL A 126 -3.15 -0.21 -4.08
C VAL A 126 -2.33 0.50 -5.16
N GLY A 127 -1.88 1.71 -4.86
CA GLY A 127 -0.98 2.48 -5.71
C GLY A 127 0.42 2.52 -5.10
N ILE A 128 1.43 2.03 -5.82
CA ILE A 128 2.82 2.17 -5.38
C ILE A 128 3.39 3.42 -6.03
N ILE A 129 3.85 4.34 -5.19
CA ILE A 129 4.32 5.65 -5.65
C ILE A 129 5.85 5.67 -5.78
N SER A 130 6.56 4.89 -4.96
CA SER A 130 8.03 4.81 -5.02
C SER A 130 8.54 3.40 -4.77
N THR A 131 9.07 2.76 -5.82
CA THR A 131 9.98 1.59 -5.75
C THR A 131 9.63 0.53 -4.69
N GLY A 132 8.35 0.19 -4.56
CA GLY A 132 7.87 -0.82 -3.60
C GLY A 132 8.08 -0.48 -2.12
N SER A 133 8.44 0.75 -1.81
CA SER A 133 8.82 1.19 -0.44
C SER A 133 7.89 2.25 0.12
N TYR A 134 7.03 2.81 -0.73
CA TYR A 134 5.86 3.55 -0.33
C TYR A 134 4.64 3.04 -1.09
N VAL A 135 3.59 2.75 -0.35
CA VAL A 135 2.30 2.27 -0.84
C VAL A 135 1.20 3.21 -0.35
N GLY A 136 0.34 3.63 -1.26
CA GLY A 136 -0.94 4.25 -0.95
C GLY A 136 -2.07 3.25 -1.08
N LEU A 137 -2.85 3.07 -0.03
CA LEU A 137 -4.13 2.38 -0.05
C LEU A 137 -5.23 3.41 -0.26
N TYR A 138 -5.92 3.39 -1.40
CA TYR A 138 -6.97 4.36 -1.72
C TYR A 138 -8.34 3.73 -1.62
N LYS A 139 -9.18 4.25 -0.72
CA LYS A 139 -10.50 3.70 -0.44
C LYS A 139 -11.41 3.87 -1.65
N ARG A 140 -11.97 2.78 -2.16
CA ARG A 140 -12.96 2.87 -3.24
C ARG A 140 -14.28 3.39 -2.71
N LYS A 141 -14.85 4.36 -3.40
CA LYS A 141 -16.25 4.74 -3.18
C LYS A 141 -17.13 3.61 -3.68
N LYS A 142 -18.07 3.13 -2.86
CA LYS A 142 -19.16 2.27 -3.36
C LYS A 142 -19.85 3.04 -4.48
N LYS A 143 -19.83 2.50 -5.70
CA LYS A 143 -20.71 3.00 -6.77
C LYS A 143 -22.14 2.73 -6.30
N LYS A 144 -22.92 3.79 -6.10
CA LYS A 144 -24.36 3.68 -5.90
C LYS A 144 -25.01 3.19 -7.18
#